data_AF-A0A2W4PDJ9-F1
#
_entry.id   AF-A0A2W4PDJ9-F1
#
_cell.length_a   1.000
_cell.length_b   1.000
_cell.length_c   1.000
_cell.angle_alpha   90.00
_cell.angle_beta   90.00
_cell.angle_gamma   90.00
#
_symmetry.space_group_name_H-M   'P 1'
#
loop_
_entity.id
_entity.type
_entity.pdbx_description
1 polymer ?
#
loop_
_entity_poly.entity_id
_entity_poly.type
_entity_poly.pdbx_seq_one_letter_code
_entity_poly.pdbx_strand_id
1 'polypeptide(L)'
;MRNYEILTTVEIDQHTGLLTMTASRESPPVSQLAMRREGDYVVISASYGPIEIALRPRYEMLRRTFARLQPIGGLQTTREIGTTHAYLSVGLRADHSLLLRPTLVGDASGHLCLNFELTSEVREALFRWLEIEP
;
A
#
# COMPACT_ATOMS: atom_id res chain seq x y z
N MET A 1 -14.37 -11.21 -9.00
CA MET A 1 -13.30 -11.68 -8.10
C MET A 1 -12.12 -10.71 -8.23
N ARG A 2 -11.47 -10.30 -7.13
CA ARG A 2 -10.33 -9.36 -7.18
C ARG A 2 -9.03 -10.16 -7.16
N ASN A 3 -8.08 -9.83 -8.03
CA ASN A 3 -6.76 -10.45 -8.06
C ASN A 3 -5.77 -9.52 -7.36
N TYR A 4 -5.05 -10.03 -6.37
CA TYR A 4 -4.03 -9.31 -5.63
C TYR A 4 -2.65 -9.77 -6.06
N GLU A 5 -1.75 -8.82 -6.28
CA GLU A 5 -0.32 -9.08 -6.46
C GLU A 5 0.34 -9.15 -5.08
N ILE A 6 0.95 -10.30 -4.80
CA ILE A 6 1.56 -10.54 -3.49
C ILE A 6 2.97 -9.95 -3.49
N LEU A 7 3.19 -8.96 -2.62
CA LEU A 7 4.50 -8.36 -2.37
C LEU A 7 5.17 -9.10 -1.22
N THR A 8 6.30 -9.72 -1.52
CA THR A 8 7.02 -10.63 -0.61
C THR A 8 8.38 -10.10 -0.19
N THR A 9 8.89 -9.11 -0.92
CA THR A 9 10.23 -8.55 -0.71
C THR A 9 10.10 -7.12 -0.24
N VAL A 10 10.97 -6.70 0.68
CA VAL A 10 11.05 -5.34 1.19
C VAL A 10 12.51 -4.89 1.27
N GLU A 11 12.77 -3.68 0.80
CA GLU A 11 14.07 -3.01 0.86
C GLU A 11 13.88 -1.61 1.43
N ILE A 12 14.79 -1.19 2.31
CA ILE A 12 14.80 0.16 2.87
C ILE A 12 16.19 0.75 2.60
N ASP A 13 16.24 1.76 1.73
CA ASP A 13 17.46 2.54 1.52
C ASP A 13 17.66 3.48 2.72
N GLN A 14 18.72 3.23 3.48
CA GLN A 14 19.05 4.00 4.70
C GLN A 14 19.49 5.44 4.40
N HIS A 15 19.97 5.74 3.19
CA HIS A 15 20.40 7.08 2.81
C HIS A 15 19.20 7.95 2.43
N THR A 16 18.28 7.39 1.64
CA THR A 16 17.12 8.15 1.11
C THR A 16 15.84 7.97 1.93
N GLY A 17 15.80 6.98 2.83
CA GLY A 17 14.60 6.58 3.56
C GLY A 17 13.53 5.93 2.69
N LEU A 18 13.86 5.54 1.45
CA LEU A 18 12.94 4.93 0.50
C LEU A 18 12.65 3.49 0.89
N LEU A 19 11.38 3.21 1.21
CA LEU A 19 10.84 1.87 1.39
C LEU A 19 10.35 1.35 0.05
N THR A 20 10.82 0.20 -0.40
CA THR A 20 10.42 -0.43 -1.64
C THR A 20 9.94 -1.85 -1.37
N MET A 21 8.76 -2.20 -1.86
CA MET A 21 8.16 -3.52 -1.73
C MET A 21 7.87 -4.08 -3.12
N THR A 22 8.27 -5.32 -3.39
CA THR A 22 8.16 -5.93 -4.72
C THR A 22 7.60 -7.35 -4.65
N ALA A 23 6.92 -7.76 -5.71
CA ALA A 23 6.55 -9.16 -5.90
C ALA A 23 7.79 -9.99 -6.22
N SER A 24 7.89 -11.21 -5.66
CA SER A 24 8.91 -12.17 -6.10
C SER A 24 8.50 -12.75 -7.47
N ARG A 25 8.96 -12.12 -8.55
CA ARG A 25 8.85 -12.64 -9.92
C ARG A 25 10.21 -12.58 -10.60
N GLU A 26 10.55 -13.64 -11.32
CA GLU A 26 11.82 -13.81 -12.02
C GLU A 26 11.95 -12.96 -13.30
N SER A 27 10.91 -12.24 -13.74
CA SER A 27 10.96 -11.43 -14.95
C SER A 27 10.15 -10.12 -14.85
N PRO A 28 10.73 -8.97 -15.25
CA PRO A 28 10.02 -7.68 -15.33
C PRO A 28 8.86 -7.68 -16.34
N PRO A 29 7.90 -6.77 -16.19
CA PRO A 29 7.79 -5.75 -15.13
C PRO A 29 7.25 -6.35 -13.82
N VAL A 30 7.92 -6.06 -12.72
CA VAL A 30 7.55 -6.55 -11.38
C VAL A 30 6.63 -5.55 -10.71
N SER A 31 5.50 -6.02 -10.18
CA SER A 31 4.59 -5.26 -9.33
C SER A 31 5.37 -4.65 -8.16
N GLN A 32 5.26 -3.33 -7.96
CA GLN A 32 6.07 -2.59 -7.00
C GLN A 32 5.25 -1.56 -6.23
N LEU A 33 5.59 -1.36 -4.96
CA LEU A 33 5.09 -0.28 -4.12
C LEU A 33 6.27 0.40 -3.44
N ALA A 34 6.52 1.66 -3.80
CA ALA A 34 7.58 2.49 -3.23
C ALA A 34 6.97 3.60 -2.37
N MET A 35 7.58 3.87 -1.22
CA MET A 35 7.14 4.90 -0.28
C MET A 35 8.32 5.71 0.26
N ARG A 36 8.16 7.02 0.35
CA ARG A 36 9.14 7.92 0.98
C ARG A 36 8.44 9.00 1.78
N ARG A 37 8.96 9.30 2.97
CA ARG A 37 8.50 10.44 3.77
C ARG A 37 9.10 11.73 3.23
N GLU A 38 8.26 12.74 3.03
CA GLU A 38 8.62 14.08 2.60
C GLU A 38 7.94 15.11 3.51
N GLY A 39 8.64 15.48 4.60
CA GLY A 39 8.06 16.31 5.65
C GLY A 39 6.85 15.64 6.30
N ASP A 40 5.69 16.31 6.22
CA ASP A 40 4.42 15.85 6.78
C ASP A 40 3.65 14.90 5.85
N TYR A 41 4.22 14.55 4.70
CA TYR A 41 3.58 13.71 3.68
C TYR A 41 4.35 12.42 3.46
N VAL A 42 3.67 11.40 2.97
CA VAL A 42 4.28 10.20 2.40
C VAL A 42 3.98 10.21 0.91
N VAL A 43 5.00 10.18 0.07
CA VAL A 43 4.85 9.91 -1.36
C VAL A 43 4.80 8.40 -1.54
N ILE A 44 3.77 7.93 -2.23
CA ILE A 44 3.55 6.52 -2.56
C ILE A 44 3.53 6.43 -4.08
N SER A 45 4.38 5.58 -4.65
CA SER A 45 4.29 5.14 -6.05
C SER A 45 3.91 3.67 -6.05
N ALA A 46 2.79 3.35 -6.69
CA ALA A 46 2.29 2.00 -6.82
C ALA A 46 2.24 1.63 -8.30
N SER A 47 2.99 0.61 -8.70
CA SER A 47 3.25 0.31 -10.10
C SER A 47 2.91 -1.14 -10.43
N TYR A 48 2.25 -1.33 -11.57
CA TYR A 48 1.94 -2.63 -12.15
C TYR A 48 2.15 -2.54 -13.67
N GLY A 49 3.19 -3.22 -14.16
CA GLY A 49 3.55 -3.11 -15.56
C GLY A 49 3.89 -1.67 -15.94
N PRO A 50 3.29 -1.13 -17.02
CA PRO A 50 3.52 0.25 -17.46
C PRO A 50 2.69 1.29 -16.70
N ILE A 51 1.84 0.88 -15.76
CA ILE A 51 0.91 1.76 -15.06
C ILE A 51 1.43 2.07 -13.66
N GLU A 52 1.42 3.35 -13.30
CA GLU A 52 1.71 3.84 -11.95
C GLU A 52 0.53 4.68 -11.43
N ILE A 53 0.17 4.48 -10.16
CA ILE A 53 -0.67 5.38 -9.38
C ILE A 53 0.19 5.99 -8.27
N ALA A 54 0.39 7.30 -8.35
CA ALA A 54 1.11 8.05 -7.32
C ALA A 54 0.12 8.76 -6.37
N LEU A 55 0.37 8.65 -5.07
CA LEU A 55 -0.41 9.31 -4.02
C LEU A 55 0.51 10.06 -3.08
N ARG A 56 0.00 11.13 -2.46
CA ARG A 56 0.73 11.91 -1.45
C ARG A 56 -0.11 12.19 -0.20
N PRO A 57 -0.54 11.17 0.55
CA PRO A 57 -1.29 11.36 1.79
C PRO A 57 -0.44 12.02 2.89
N ARG A 58 -1.11 12.64 3.86
CA ARG A 58 -0.46 13.12 5.09
C ARG A 58 0.03 11.93 5.92
N TYR A 59 1.27 12.01 6.39
CA TYR A 59 1.92 10.97 7.20
C TYR A 59 1.09 10.59 8.42
N GLU A 60 0.66 11.58 9.21
CA GLU A 60 -0.15 11.34 10.41
C GLU A 60 -1.50 10.65 10.12
N MET A 61 -2.12 10.99 8.98
CA MET A 61 -3.37 10.34 8.56
C MET A 61 -3.12 8.87 8.19
N LEU A 62 -2.02 8.62 7.47
CA LEU A 62 -1.61 7.29 7.07
C LEU A 62 -1.30 6.42 8.30
N ARG A 63 -0.36 6.87 9.14
CA ARG A 63 0.07 6.22 10.39
C ARG A 63 -1.11 5.89 11.29
N ARG A 64 -1.97 6.88 11.59
CA ARG A 64 -3.17 6.68 12.43
C ARG A 64 -4.16 5.68 11.85
N THR A 65 -4.30 5.63 10.52
CA THR A 65 -5.21 4.69 9.88
C THR A 65 -4.69 3.26 9.98
N PHE A 66 -3.40 3.05 9.68
CA PHE A 66 -2.75 1.75 9.82
C PHE A 66 -2.76 1.25 11.27
N ALA A 67 -2.44 2.12 12.25
CA ALA A 67 -2.43 1.77 13.67
C ALA A 67 -3.79 1.36 14.24
N ARG A 68 -4.90 1.67 13.55
CA ARG A 68 -6.27 1.32 13.96
C ARG A 68 -6.86 0.17 13.16
N LEU A 69 -6.08 -0.44 12.26
CA LEU A 69 -6.56 -1.61 11.54
C LEU A 69 -6.80 -2.77 12.50
N GLN A 70 -7.93 -3.44 12.29
CA GLN A 70 -8.28 -4.66 13.00
C GLN A 70 -8.39 -5.78 11.96
N PRO A 71 -7.92 -7.00 12.28
CA PRO A 71 -8.07 -8.13 11.39
C PRO A 71 -9.54 -8.38 11.07
N ILE A 72 -9.87 -8.51 9.79
CA ILE A 72 -11.20 -8.87 9.32
C ILE A 72 -11.12 -10.04 8.33
N GLY A 73 -12.23 -10.78 8.20
CA GLY A 73 -12.34 -11.85 7.21
C GLY A 73 -12.52 -11.32 5.78
N GLY A 74 -12.09 -12.12 4.79
CA GLY A 74 -12.35 -11.87 3.37
C GLY A 74 -11.31 -11.00 2.64
N LEU A 75 -11.71 -10.41 1.51
CA LEU A 75 -10.89 -9.57 0.62
C LEU A 75 -11.25 -8.07 0.71
N GLN A 76 -11.79 -7.67 1.86
CA GLN A 76 -12.33 -6.33 2.05
C GLN A 76 -11.24 -5.37 2.55
N THR A 77 -11.26 -4.16 2.02
CA THR A 77 -10.54 -3.01 2.58
C THR A 77 -11.54 -2.23 3.44
N THR A 78 -11.16 -1.89 4.66
CA THR A 78 -12.07 -1.34 5.68
C THR A 78 -11.88 0.15 5.92
N ARG A 79 -10.78 0.73 5.44
CA ARG A 79 -10.44 2.14 5.60
C ARG A 79 -9.92 2.70 4.29
N GLU A 80 -10.11 3.99 4.09
CA GLU A 80 -9.63 4.73 2.92
C GLU A 80 -8.87 5.97 3.37
N ILE A 81 -7.75 6.26 2.69
CA ILE A 81 -6.87 7.39 2.97
C ILE A 81 -6.72 8.20 1.68
N GLY A 82 -7.25 9.43 1.65
CA GLY A 82 -7.18 10.29 0.47
C GLY A 82 -8.46 11.09 0.26
N THR A 83 -8.81 11.30 -0.99
CA THR A 83 -10.00 12.03 -1.42
C THR A 83 -11.00 11.09 -2.09
N THR A 84 -12.20 11.57 -2.39
CA THR A 84 -13.20 10.81 -3.15
C THR A 84 -12.76 10.43 -4.57
N HIS A 85 -11.75 11.10 -5.12
CA HIS A 85 -11.28 10.88 -6.50
C HIS A 85 -9.96 10.10 -6.59
N ALA A 86 -9.16 10.11 -5.51
CA ALA A 86 -7.88 9.42 -5.42
C ALA A 86 -7.61 9.03 -3.97
N TYR A 87 -7.52 7.73 -3.69
CA TYR A 87 -7.38 7.21 -2.34
C TYR A 87 -6.65 5.87 -2.28
N LEU A 88 -6.09 5.57 -1.11
CA LEU A 88 -5.56 4.27 -0.75
C LEU A 88 -6.58 3.56 0.14
N SER A 89 -7.19 2.48 -0.34
CA SER A 89 -7.93 1.58 0.53
C SER A 89 -6.98 0.61 1.22
N VAL A 90 -7.23 0.32 2.49
CA VAL A 90 -6.42 -0.59 3.30
C VAL A 90 -7.30 -1.59 4.04
N GLY A 91 -6.81 -2.81 4.23
CA GLY A 91 -7.49 -3.85 5.02
C GLY A 91 -6.50 -4.86 5.59
N LEU A 92 -6.71 -5.27 6.83
CA LEU A 92 -5.89 -6.29 7.49
C LEU A 92 -6.67 -7.60 7.52
N ARG A 93 -6.09 -8.68 6.99
CA ARG A 93 -6.71 -10.00 7.00
C ARG A 93 -6.41 -10.75 8.30
N ALA A 94 -7.19 -11.81 8.57
CA ALA A 94 -7.02 -12.67 9.74
C ALA A 94 -5.67 -13.41 9.77
N ASP A 95 -5.03 -13.63 8.62
CA ASP A 95 -3.67 -14.18 8.49
C ASP A 95 -2.57 -13.11 8.64
N HIS A 96 -2.94 -11.89 9.07
CA HIS A 96 -2.05 -10.74 9.21
C HIS A 96 -1.42 -10.23 7.91
N SER A 97 -1.87 -10.69 6.74
CA SER A 97 -1.55 -10.03 5.48
C SER A 97 -2.29 -8.69 5.35
N LEU A 98 -1.65 -7.74 4.68
CA LEU A 98 -2.18 -6.39 4.51
C LEU A 98 -2.55 -6.14 3.06
N LEU A 99 -3.83 -5.83 2.84
CA LEU A 99 -4.37 -5.43 1.55
C LEU A 99 -4.19 -3.93 1.36
N LEU A 100 -3.57 -3.53 0.26
CA LEU A 100 -3.39 -2.15 -0.17
C LEU A 100 -3.98 -1.97 -1.56
N ARG A 101 -4.84 -0.95 -1.72
CA ARG A 101 -5.51 -0.65 -2.98
C ARG A 101 -5.51 0.84 -3.31
N PRO A 102 -4.45 1.37 -3.93
CA PRO A 102 -4.52 2.69 -4.57
C PRO A 102 -5.59 2.68 -5.66
N THR A 103 -6.48 3.66 -5.62
CA THR A 103 -7.65 3.79 -6.48
C THR A 103 -7.74 5.21 -7.02
N LEU A 104 -7.91 5.32 -8.34
CA LEU A 104 -8.35 6.54 -9.03
C LEU A 104 -9.77 6.35 -9.52
N VAL A 105 -10.65 7.30 -9.21
CA VAL A 105 -12.06 7.28 -9.62
C VAL A 105 -12.24 8.04 -10.92
N GLY A 106 -12.92 7.42 -11.88
CA GLY A 106 -13.33 8.05 -13.14
C GLY A 106 -14.62 8.87 -13.03
N ASP A 107 -15.11 9.37 -14.16
CA ASP A 107 -16.23 10.30 -14.28
C ASP A 107 -17.63 9.68 -14.10
N ALA A 108 -17.83 8.41 -14.44
CA ALA A 108 -19.16 7.77 -14.43
C ALA A 108 -19.35 6.67 -13.37
N SER A 109 -18.37 5.79 -13.19
CA SER A 109 -18.39 4.62 -12.27
C SER A 109 -17.15 3.72 -12.40
N GLY A 110 -16.28 4.01 -13.37
CA GLY A 110 -15.02 3.32 -13.56
C GLY A 110 -14.02 3.66 -12.45
N HIS A 111 -13.21 2.69 -12.09
CA HIS A 111 -12.08 2.87 -11.19
C HIS A 111 -10.84 2.23 -11.80
N LEU A 112 -9.70 2.93 -11.74
CA LEU A 112 -8.40 2.31 -11.93
C LEU A 112 -7.86 1.96 -10.55
N CYS A 113 -7.64 0.66 -10.30
CA CYS A 113 -7.13 0.17 -9.02
C CYS A 113 -5.94 -0.74 -9.26
N LEU A 114 -4.91 -0.64 -8.43
CA LEU A 114 -3.89 -1.68 -8.28
C LEU A 114 -4.15 -2.38 -6.94
N ASN A 115 -4.13 -3.71 -6.93
CA ASN A 115 -4.45 -4.50 -5.73
C ASN A 115 -3.18 -5.21 -5.27
N PHE A 116 -2.69 -4.88 -4.07
CA PHE A 116 -1.51 -5.50 -3.48
C PHE A 116 -1.87 -6.21 -2.18
N GLU A 117 -1.25 -7.36 -1.97
CA GLU A 117 -1.27 -8.09 -0.71
C GLU A 117 0.16 -8.16 -0.19
N LEU A 118 0.41 -7.56 0.96
CA LEU A 118 1.70 -7.61 1.63
C LEU A 118 1.66 -8.80 2.59
N THR A 119 2.69 -9.65 2.55
CA THR A 119 2.83 -10.71 3.54
C THR A 119 2.98 -10.12 4.95
N SER A 120 2.80 -10.95 5.98
CA SER A 120 2.98 -10.57 7.38
C SER A 120 4.32 -9.86 7.62
N GLU A 121 5.39 -10.36 7.02
CA GLU A 121 6.76 -9.87 7.18
C GLU A 121 6.94 -8.49 6.51
N VAL A 122 6.42 -8.33 5.29
CA VAL A 122 6.47 -7.07 4.55
C VAL A 122 5.61 -6.01 5.23
N ARG A 123 4.42 -6.39 5.73
CA ARG A 123 3.57 -5.52 6.54
C ARG A 123 4.30 -5.03 7.79
N GLU A 124 4.99 -5.91 8.52
CA GLU A 124 5.74 -5.55 9.73
C GLU A 124 6.88 -4.58 9.43
N ALA A 125 7.57 -4.74 8.31
CA ALA A 125 8.57 -3.78 7.86
C ALA A 125 7.94 -2.40 7.57
N LEU A 126 6.80 -2.36 6.88
CA LEU A 126 6.05 -1.12 6.65
C LEU A 126 5.60 -0.47 7.96
N PHE A 127 5.07 -1.24 8.91
CA PHE A 127 4.58 -0.71 10.19
C PHE A 127 5.72 -0.14 11.03
N ARG A 128 6.88 -0.79 11.06
CA ARG A 128 8.09 -0.25 11.70
C ARG A 128 8.57 1.03 11.02
N TRP A 129 8.58 1.08 9.69
CA TRP A 129 8.93 2.28 8.94
C TRP A 129 7.97 3.45 9.21
N LEU A 130 6.69 3.16 9.49
CA LEU A 130 5.68 4.13 9.88
C LEU A 130 5.66 4.47 11.37
N GLU A 131 6.58 3.92 12.18
CA GLU A 131 6.61 4.14 13.65
C GLU A 131 5.26 3.79 14.31
N ILE A 132 4.70 2.65 13.92
CA ILE A 132 3.48 2.07 14.50
C ILE A 132 3.90 1.01 15.52
N GLU A 133 3.41 1.13 16.74
CA GLU A 133 3.65 0.15 17.80
C GLU A 133 2.93 -1.19 17.50
N PRO A 134 3.50 -2.35 17.95
CA PRO A 134 2.92 -3.67 17.70
C PRO A 134 1.51 -3.88 18.27
#